data_AF-A0AAW9TZ01-F1
#
_entry.id   AF-A0AAW9TZ01-F1
#
_cell.length_a   1.000
_cell.length_b   1.000
_cell.length_c   1.000
_cell.angle_alpha   90.00
_cell.angle_beta   90.00
_cell.angle_gamma   90.00
#
_symmetry.space_group_name_H-M   'P 1'
#
loop_
_entity.id
_entity.type
_entity.pdbx_description
1 polymer ?
#
loop_
_entity_poly.entity_id
_entity_poly.type
_entity_poly.pdbx_seq_one_letter_code
_entity_poly.pdbx_strand_id
1 'polypeptide(L)' 'MVELSPLRRRMIEDMTVRNLSPATQRSYINAVQKFSRYFGRSPDRLDLEDVHAFQVHLVSTGYPGHR' A
#
# COMPACT_ATOMS: atom_id res chain seq x y z
N MET A 1 21.96 -6.54 0.41
CA MET A 1 20.73 -6.69 1.22
C MET A 1 19.92 -5.43 1.00
N VAL A 2 18.72 -5.51 0.43
CA VAL A 2 17.87 -4.31 0.28
C VAL A 2 17.44 -3.90 1.69
N GLU A 3 17.91 -2.75 2.14
CA GLU A 3 17.51 -2.21 3.43
C GLU A 3 16.01 -1.90 3.38
N LEU A 4 15.27 -2.44 4.35
CA LEU A 4 13.83 -2.26 4.42
C LEU A 4 13.54 -0.84 4.91
N SER A 5 12.77 -0.05 4.14
CA SER A 5 12.42 1.31 4.56
C SER A 5 11.74 1.28 5.94
N PRO A 6 11.95 2.30 6.79
CA PRO A 6 11.35 2.36 8.13
C PRO A 6 9.83 2.19 8.12
N LEU A 7 9.15 2.79 7.14
CA LEU A 7 7.71 2.65 6.97
C LEU A 7 7.30 1.21 6.67
N ARG A 8 8.03 0.53 5.76
CA ARG A 8 7.72 -0.86 5.40
C ARG A 8 7.93 -1.80 6.59
N ARG A 9 8.95 -1.55 7.42
CA ARG A 9 9.16 -2.30 8.67
C ARG A 9 7.97 -2.13 9.61
N ARG A 10 7.58 -0.87 9.87
CA ARG A 10 6.44 -0.57 10.75
C ARG A 10 5.15 -1.24 10.29
N MET A 11 4.85 -1.17 8.98
CA MET A 11 3.67 -1.85 8.43
C MET A 11 3.68 -3.37 8.70
N ILE A 12 4.82 -4.04 8.54
CA ILE A 12 4.93 -5.48 8.80
C ILE A 12 4.72 -5.78 10.30
N GLU A 13 5.33 -4.98 11.17
CA GLU A 13 5.19 -5.12 12.63
C GLU A 13 3.72 -4.95 13.05
N ASP A 14 3.05 -3.88 12.60
CA ASP A 14 1.64 -3.61 12.89
C ASP A 14 0.73 -4.75 12.43
N MET A 15 0.94 -5.26 11.22
CA MET A 15 0.14 -6.37 10.70
C MET A 15 0.42 -7.70 11.41
N THR A 16 1.66 -7.90 11.88
CA THR A 16 2.05 -9.08 12.66
C THR A 16 1.41 -9.05 14.05
N VAL A 17 1.38 -7.89 14.72
CA VAL A 17 0.66 -7.70 15.99
C VAL A 17 -0.84 -8.00 15.84
N ARG A 18 -1.42 -7.68 14.68
CA ARG A 18 -2.82 -7.99 14.33
C ARG A 18 -3.05 -9.43 13.85
N ASN A 19 -2.02 -10.27 13.87
CA ASN A 19 -2.06 -11.67 13.43
C ASN A 19 -2.52 -11.85 11.97
N LEU A 20 -2.21 -10.89 11.08
CA LEU A 20 -2.50 -11.02 9.65
C LEU A 20 -1.56 -12.02 8.99
N SER A 21 -2.12 -12.91 8.15
CA SER A 21 -1.38 -13.91 7.38
C SER A 21 -0.26 -13.26 6.55
N PRO A 22 0.90 -13.94 6.36
CA PRO A 22 1.96 -13.46 5.47
C PRO A 22 1.48 -13.12 4.05
N ALA A 23 0.46 -13.82 3.56
CA ALA A 23 -0.15 -13.52 2.27
C ALA A 23 -0.86 -12.15 2.30
N THR A 24 -1.65 -11.87 3.33
CA THR A 24 -2.33 -10.60 3.55
C THR A 24 -1.33 -9.45 3.73
N GLN A 25 -0.27 -9.67 4.51
CA GLN A 25 0.81 -8.69 4.68
C GLN A 25 1.44 -8.31 3.34
N ARG A 26 1.79 -9.32 2.52
CA ARG A 26 2.35 -9.10 1.19
C ARG A 26 1.40 -8.34 0.27
N SER A 27 0.10 -8.66 0.31
CA SER A 27 -0.92 -7.95 -0.48
C SER A 27 -1.02 -6.48 -0.08
N TYR A 28 -1.03 -6.16 1.21
CA TYR A 28 -1.14 -4.77 1.68
C TYR A 28 0.11 -3.96 1.36
N ILE A 29 1.29 -4.55 1.51
CA ILE A 29 2.55 -3.92 1.12
C ILE A 29 2.63 -3.72 -0.40
N ASN A 30 2.04 -4.62 -1.20
CA ASN A 30 1.94 -4.44 -2.65
C ASN A 30 0.98 -3.29 -3.01
N ALA A 31 -0.14 -3.17 -2.29
CA ALA A 31 -1.09 -2.06 -2.48
C ALA A 31 -0.42 -0.70 -2.23
N VAL A 32 0.32 -0.55 -1.13
CA VAL A 32 1.06 0.71 -0.83
C VAL A 32 2.16 0.99 -1.86
N GLN A 33 2.85 -0.04 -2.37
CA GLN A 33 3.80 0.15 -3.46
C GLN A 33 3.14 0.64 -4.75
N LYS A 34 1.97 0.11 -5.10
CA LYS A 34 1.20 0.59 -6.27
C LYS A 34 0.74 2.03 -6.10
N PHE A 35 0.26 2.37 -4.90
CA PHE A 35 -0.12 3.72 -4.53
C PHE A 35 1.04 4.71 -4.69
N SER A 36 2.20 4.41 -4.10
CA SER A 36 3.41 5.22 -4.24
C SER A 36 3.86 5.35 -5.70
N ARG A 37 3.81 4.26 -6.47
CA ARG A 37 4.18 4.25 -7.89
C ARG A 37 3.25 5.10 -8.75
N TYR A 38 1.95 5.14 -8.43
CA TYR A 38 0.98 5.96 -9.15
C TYR A 38 1.30 7.45 -9.04
N PHE A 39 1.71 7.92 -7.86
CA PHE A 39 2.07 9.32 -7.64
C PHE A 39 3.55 9.67 -7.87
N GLY A 40 4.42 8.67 -8.03
CA GLY A 40 5.87 8.87 -8.12
C GLY A 40 6.49 9.48 -6.87
N ARG A 41 5.80 9.41 -5.73
CA ARG A 41 6.18 10.02 -4.45
C ARG A 41 6.25 8.95 -3.36
N SER A 42 7.11 9.18 -2.36
CA SER A 42 7.20 8.30 -1.21
C SER A 42 5.87 8.29 -0.45
N PRO A 43 5.37 7.13 0.03
CA PRO A 43 4.08 7.03 0.71
C PRO A 43 4.00 7.83 2.02
N ASP A 44 5.12 8.21 2.64
CA ASP A 44 5.16 9.15 3.77
C ASP A 44 4.86 10.61 3.38
N ARG A 45 4.83 10.93 2.08
CA ARG A 45 4.52 12.26 1.53
C ARG A 45 3.17 12.34 0.83
N LEU A 46 2.36 11.30 0.96
CA LEU A 46 1.03 11.20 0.36
C LEU A 46 -0.03 11.30 1.45
N ASP A 47 -1.12 11.98 1.16
CA ASP A 47 -2.18 12.23 2.13
C ASP A 47 -3.54 11.61 1.71
N LEU A 48 -4.60 11.97 2.42
CA LEU A 48 -5.94 11.42 2.20
C LEU A 48 -6.52 11.81 0.84
N GLU A 49 -6.21 13.00 0.30
CA GLU A 49 -6.64 13.42 -1.03
C GLU A 49 -5.99 12.55 -2.11
N ASP A 50 -4.70 12.23 -1.96
CA ASP A 50 -4.00 11.28 -2.84
C ASP A 50 -4.64 9.89 -2.76
N VAL A 51 -5.03 9.42 -1.56
CA VAL A 51 -5.75 8.15 -1.37
C VAL A 51 -7.06 8.15 -2.16
N HIS A 52 -7.86 9.21 -2.04
CA HIS A 52 -9.12 9.33 -2.76
C HIS A 52 -8.90 9.31 -4.28
N ALA A 53 -7.94 10.09 -4.80
CA ALA A 53 -7.60 10.09 -6.22
C ALA A 53 -7.17 8.70 -6.72
N PHE A 54 -6.40 7.96 -5.92
CA PHE A 54 -6.01 6.60 -6.27
C PHE A 54 -7.19 5.62 -6.25
N GLN A 55 -8.12 5.74 -5.29
CA GLN A 55 -9.34 4.92 -5.28
C GLN A 55 -10.20 5.15 -6.51
N VAL A 56 -10.39 6.41 -6.94
CA VAL A 56 -11.08 6.75 -8.19
C VAL A 56 -10.38 6.10 -9.38
N HIS A 57 -9.05 6.18 -9.44
CA HIS A 57 -8.26 5.54 -10.49
C HIS A 57 -8.44 4.01 -10.53
N LEU A 58 -8.43 3.34 -9.36
CA LEU A 58 -8.62 1.89 -9.28
C LEU A 58 -10.00 1.45 -9.80
N VAL A 59 -11.04 2.22 -9.49
CA VAL A 59 -12.41 1.97 -9.98
C VAL A 59 -12.52 2.23 -11.48
N SER A 60 -11.93 3.32 -11.98
CA SER A 60 -12.03 3.68 -13.40
C SER A 60 -11.26 2.73 -14.32
N THR A 61 -10.16 2.15 -13.83
CA THR A 61 -9.32 1.22 -14.61
C THR A 61 -9.78 -0.23 -14.52
N GLY A 62 -10.87 -0.50 -13.78
CA GLY A 62 -11.43 -1.85 -13.66
C GLY A 62 -10.54 -2.79 -12.88
N TYR A 63 -9.79 -2.30 -11.88
CA TYR A 63 -8.92 -3.14 -11.07
C TYR A 63 -9.76 -4.27 -10.41
N PRO A 64 -9.52 -5.55 -10.71
CA PRO A 64 -10.44 -6.66 -10.45
C PRO A 64 -10.56 -7.05 -8.96
N GLY A 65 -10.09 -6.22 -8.03
CA GLY A 65 -10.19 -6.46 -6.58
C GLY A 65 -11.50 -5.99 -5.95
N HIS A 66 -12.39 -5.36 -6.73
CA HIS A 66 -13.66 -4.80 -6.26
C HIS A 66 -14.91 -5.36 -6.96
N ARG A 67 -14.78 -6.48 -7.71
CA ARG A 67 -15.93 -7.17 -8.30
C ARG A 67 -16.16 -8.52 -7.66
#